data_AF-A0A0J6TBZ2-F1
#
_entry.id   AF-A0A0J6TBZ2-F1
#
_cell.length_a   1.000
_cell.length_b   1.000
_cell.length_c   1.000
_cell.angle_alpha   90.00
_cell.angle_beta   90.00
_cell.angle_gamma   90.00
#
_symmetry.space_group_name_H-M   'P 1'
#
loop_
_entity.id
_entity.type
_entity.pdbx_description
1 polymer ?
#
loop_
_entity_poly.entity_id
_entity_poly.type
_entity_poly.pdbx_seq_one_letter_code
_entity_poly.pdbx_strand_id
1 'polypeptide(L)'
;MREPSQQEPDVAWPTALIQRRTLRLAGDPARPVELEVRLLTPPGPGPFPTVVWNHGTAEESVRRDMRNHDANFATYYFLSRGYAVAVPLMRGYGRSGGTVSESVCVSAACGFNNAADILAVLDGLGRDPALDLRRVIVAGQSFGGFNALATGARRDPRIRAVVNVHGGLKATRRDWEPLLVEAVRSFGTQSRVPSLWIYGDNDLHFPAATWRMMRAAYAAGGAPTDVVAYGRFRDDAHTLLSFSDSLPLFAPRLDAFLAARGLPAAVIHPEYLPIAPPRASGYAAIGDVEAVPHLGPSGRDLYRTFLRRSYPRAFVIAPGRRVEESYGGFDPLARALRRCRAVSEDCKVYAVNGDVVWTRPAPVPPPSGFAAIDDVGAVPYVDEGGRAGYRQFLAMDRPRAFVVASNGAWSSTNAGTDPLSALLAGCRAKQLACRPYAVDGQVVWTEPKPGAPSQ
;
A
#
# COMPACT_ATOMS: atom_id res chain seq x y z
N MET A 1 -5.69 9.03 -35.47
CA MET A 1 -5.96 8.57 -34.09
C MET A 1 -5.00 7.43 -33.79
N ARG A 2 -3.96 7.68 -32.98
CA ARG A 2 -3.11 6.61 -32.43
C ARG A 2 -3.67 6.29 -31.04
N GLU A 3 -3.94 5.03 -30.76
CA GLU A 3 -4.20 4.59 -29.39
C GLU A 3 -3.07 5.08 -28.49
N PRO A 4 -3.36 5.65 -27.31
CA PRO A 4 -2.31 5.92 -26.35
C PRO A 4 -1.75 4.57 -25.91
N SER A 5 -0.49 4.33 -26.25
CA SER A 5 0.27 3.18 -25.80
C SER A 5 0.05 2.99 -24.30
N GLN A 6 -0.46 1.82 -23.91
CA GLN A 6 -0.38 1.36 -22.53
C GLN A 6 1.09 1.11 -22.20
N GLN A 7 1.82 2.21 -21.99
CA GLN A 7 3.17 2.15 -21.46
C GLN A 7 3.00 1.72 -20.01
N GLU A 8 3.43 0.50 -19.69
CA GLU A 8 3.50 0.02 -18.31
C GLU A 8 4.18 1.12 -17.48
N PRO A 9 3.56 1.59 -16.38
CA PRO A 9 4.16 2.64 -15.59
C PRO A 9 5.47 2.10 -15.00
N ASP A 10 6.57 2.76 -15.35
CA ASP A 10 7.90 2.54 -14.80
C ASP A 10 7.81 2.19 -13.31
N VAL A 11 8.10 0.93 -12.99
CA VAL A 11 8.08 0.35 -11.63
C VAL A 11 9.32 0.87 -10.91
N ALA A 12 9.40 2.19 -10.76
CA ALA A 12 10.44 2.82 -9.99
C ALA A 12 10.20 2.48 -8.53
N TRP A 13 10.82 1.39 -8.09
CA TRP A 13 11.14 1.10 -6.69
C TRP A 13 11.74 2.35 -6.02
N PRO A 14 11.65 2.48 -4.68
CA PRO A 14 12.05 3.72 -4.02
C PRO A 14 13.48 4.10 -4.42
N THR A 15 13.68 5.37 -4.78
CA THR A 15 14.99 5.93 -5.15
C THR A 15 15.91 6.12 -3.95
N ALA A 16 15.47 5.68 -2.76
CA ALA A 16 16.27 5.65 -1.56
C ALA A 16 17.57 4.86 -1.82
N LEU A 17 18.68 5.38 -1.30
CA LEU A 17 19.98 4.75 -1.45
C LEU A 17 19.94 3.38 -0.77
N ILE A 18 20.24 2.32 -1.51
CA ILE A 18 20.40 0.96 -0.97
C ILE A 18 21.75 0.45 -1.44
N GLN A 19 22.60 0.08 -0.49
CA GLN A 19 23.83 -0.60 -0.82
C GLN A 19 23.50 -2.07 -1.15
N ARG A 20 23.81 -2.48 -2.37
CA ARG A 20 23.59 -3.86 -2.85
C ARG A 20 24.93 -4.53 -3.09
N ARG A 21 25.13 -5.70 -2.48
CA ARG A 21 26.27 -6.59 -2.72
C ARG A 21 25.74 -7.94 -3.18
N THR A 22 26.38 -8.51 -4.20
CA THR A 22 26.14 -9.90 -4.59
C THR A 22 27.30 -10.73 -4.09
N LEU A 23 26.99 -11.71 -3.23
CA LEU A 23 27.95 -12.63 -2.63
C LEU A 23 27.81 -14.01 -3.26
N ARG A 24 28.91 -14.76 -3.25
CA ARG A 24 28.96 -16.18 -3.59
C ARG A 24 29.32 -16.92 -2.31
N LEU A 25 28.36 -17.61 -1.73
CA LEU A 25 28.53 -18.30 -0.44
C LEU A 25 28.32 -19.80 -0.63
N ALA A 26 29.02 -20.61 0.16
CA ALA A 26 28.79 -22.04 0.18
C ALA A 26 27.39 -22.35 0.71
N GLY A 27 26.68 -23.26 0.05
CA GLY A 27 25.47 -23.88 0.56
C GLY A 27 25.77 -25.04 1.52
N ASP A 28 24.80 -25.92 1.70
CA ASP A 28 24.87 -27.07 2.59
C ASP A 28 26.16 -27.90 2.35
N PRO A 29 27.03 -28.07 3.34
CA PRO A 29 28.29 -28.81 3.19
C PRO A 29 28.08 -30.31 2.91
N ALA A 30 26.94 -30.89 3.31
CA ALA A 30 26.62 -32.28 2.98
C ALA A 30 26.18 -32.46 1.52
N ARG A 31 25.78 -31.37 0.86
CA ARG A 31 25.39 -31.34 -0.56
C ARG A 31 26.05 -30.12 -1.22
N PRO A 32 27.39 -30.11 -1.39
CA PRO A 32 28.12 -28.90 -1.75
C PRO A 32 27.55 -28.20 -2.99
N VAL A 33 27.37 -26.89 -2.87
CA VAL A 33 26.92 -26.00 -3.94
C VAL A 33 27.37 -24.57 -3.61
N GLU A 34 27.49 -23.71 -4.62
CA GLU A 34 27.68 -22.29 -4.41
C GLU A 34 26.35 -21.55 -4.67
N LEU A 35 25.96 -20.68 -3.75
CA LEU A 35 24.73 -19.91 -3.81
C LEU A 35 25.05 -18.42 -4.05
N GLU A 36 24.31 -17.80 -4.96
CA GLU A 36 24.22 -16.35 -5.06
C GLU A 36 23.39 -15.84 -3.88
N VAL A 37 23.93 -14.86 -3.16
CA VAL A 37 23.21 -14.17 -2.09
C VAL A 37 23.24 -12.67 -2.38
N ARG A 38 22.05 -12.06 -2.51
CA ARG A 38 21.94 -10.61 -2.61
C ARG A 38 21.81 -10.03 -1.22
N LEU A 39 22.75 -9.17 -0.84
CA LEU A 39 22.75 -8.50 0.45
C LEU A 39 22.42 -7.02 0.23
N LEU A 40 21.31 -6.60 0.83
CA LEU A 40 20.83 -5.23 0.81
C LEU A 40 21.01 -4.63 2.20
N THR A 41 21.58 -3.43 2.28
CA THR A 41 21.75 -2.69 3.54
C THR A 41 21.30 -1.24 3.39
N PRO A 42 20.67 -0.67 4.42
CA PRO A 42 20.40 0.77 4.46
C PRO A 42 21.70 1.56 4.67
N PRO A 43 21.72 2.88 4.41
CA PRO A 43 22.88 3.70 4.73
C PRO A 43 23.13 3.73 6.23
N GLY A 44 24.39 3.66 6.64
CA GLY A 44 24.78 3.75 8.05
C GLY A 44 25.98 2.86 8.38
N PRO A 45 26.50 2.96 9.60
CA PRO A 45 27.72 2.23 10.00
C PRO A 45 27.49 0.75 10.36
N GLY A 46 26.24 0.32 10.57
CA GLY A 46 25.95 -1.01 11.12
C GLY A 46 26.46 -1.19 12.57
N PRO A 47 26.63 -2.43 13.06
CA PRO A 47 26.21 -3.67 12.42
C PRO A 47 24.69 -3.76 12.31
N PHE A 48 24.19 -4.18 11.16
CA PHE A 48 22.76 -4.22 10.87
C PHE A 48 22.14 -5.53 11.37
N PRO A 49 21.06 -5.48 12.17
CA PRO A 49 20.22 -6.64 12.42
C PRO A 49 19.82 -7.30 11.10
N THR A 50 19.87 -8.63 11.01
CA THR A 50 19.76 -9.31 9.72
C THR A 50 18.45 -10.07 9.55
N VAL A 51 17.84 -9.91 8.37
CA VAL A 51 16.76 -10.76 7.88
C VAL A 51 17.26 -11.61 6.74
N VAL A 52 17.01 -12.91 6.79
CA VAL A 52 17.12 -13.78 5.61
C VAL A 52 15.76 -13.84 4.95
N TRP A 53 15.63 -13.19 3.79
CA TRP A 53 14.41 -13.15 3.00
C TRP A 53 14.46 -14.19 1.88
N ASN A 54 13.64 -15.23 2.01
CA ASN A 54 13.56 -16.33 1.06
C ASN A 54 12.54 -16.00 -0.04
N HIS A 55 12.97 -16.12 -1.29
CA HIS A 55 12.14 -15.85 -2.46
C HIS A 55 11.11 -16.97 -2.73
N GLY A 56 10.02 -16.64 -3.44
CA GLY A 56 9.06 -17.62 -3.96
C GLY A 56 9.59 -18.44 -5.13
N THR A 57 8.78 -19.34 -5.68
CA THR A 57 9.13 -20.00 -6.95
C THR A 57 9.11 -19.02 -8.11
N ALA A 58 9.84 -19.35 -9.15
CA ALA A 58 9.79 -18.65 -10.43
C ALA A 58 9.62 -19.68 -11.56
N GLU A 59 8.90 -19.30 -12.61
CA GLU A 59 8.82 -20.10 -13.83
C GLU A 59 10.20 -20.31 -14.44
N GLU A 60 10.40 -21.42 -15.15
CA GLU A 60 11.72 -21.81 -15.66
C GLU A 60 12.39 -20.73 -16.50
N SER A 61 11.61 -20.02 -17.31
CA SER A 61 12.06 -18.91 -18.17
C SER A 61 12.69 -17.74 -17.39
N VAL A 62 12.31 -17.54 -16.12
CA VAL A 62 12.75 -16.40 -15.30
C VAL A 62 13.66 -16.80 -14.15
N ARG A 63 13.85 -18.11 -13.89
CA ARG A 63 14.72 -18.63 -12.81
C ARG A 63 16.15 -18.13 -12.86
N ARG A 64 16.69 -17.84 -14.05
CA ARG A 64 18.08 -17.35 -14.20
C ARG A 64 18.21 -15.83 -14.02
N ASP A 65 17.17 -15.07 -14.40
CA ASP A 65 17.22 -13.62 -14.32
C ASP A 65 17.07 -13.17 -12.86
N MET A 66 16.01 -13.62 -12.17
CA MET A 66 15.68 -13.30 -10.77
C MET A 66 15.80 -11.81 -10.40
N ARG A 67 15.92 -10.90 -11.37
CA ARG A 67 16.51 -9.55 -11.19
C ARG A 67 15.73 -8.66 -10.23
N ASN A 68 14.44 -8.94 -10.04
CA ASN A 68 13.54 -8.17 -9.19
C ASN A 68 13.08 -8.92 -7.92
N HIS A 69 13.61 -10.11 -7.62
CA HIS A 69 13.10 -10.92 -6.49
C HIS A 69 13.50 -10.39 -5.10
N ASP A 70 14.47 -9.49 -5.03
CA ASP A 70 14.83 -8.72 -3.82
C ASP A 70 13.97 -7.45 -3.64
N ALA A 71 13.21 -7.04 -4.66
CA ALA A 71 12.39 -5.82 -4.61
C ALA A 71 10.92 -6.18 -4.36
N ASN A 72 10.48 -6.05 -3.11
CA ASN A 72 9.09 -6.24 -2.68
C ASN A 72 8.84 -5.48 -1.38
N PHE A 73 7.57 -5.27 -0.99
CA PHE A 73 7.22 -4.46 0.17
C PHE A 73 7.71 -5.02 1.51
N ALA A 74 8.02 -6.32 1.63
CA ALA A 74 8.64 -6.85 2.84
C ALA A 74 10.13 -6.51 2.93
N THR A 75 10.88 -6.55 1.82
CA THR A 75 12.28 -6.06 1.80
C THR A 75 12.34 -4.62 2.27
N TYR A 76 11.49 -3.75 1.72
CA TYR A 76 11.45 -2.34 2.08
C TYR A 76 10.94 -2.10 3.49
N TYR A 77 10.00 -2.92 3.97
CA TYR A 77 9.60 -2.92 5.38
C TYR A 77 10.80 -3.15 6.31
N PHE A 78 11.65 -4.14 6.02
CA PHE A 78 12.82 -4.44 6.85
C PHE A 78 13.91 -3.36 6.72
N LEU A 79 14.21 -2.89 5.50
CA LEU A 79 15.14 -1.76 5.29
C LEU A 79 14.69 -0.51 6.06
N SER A 80 13.40 -0.19 6.06
CA SER A 80 12.84 0.96 6.80
C SER A 80 13.06 0.91 8.31
N ARG A 81 13.34 -0.27 8.86
CA ARG A 81 13.61 -0.54 10.28
C ARG A 81 15.09 -0.77 10.59
N GLY A 82 15.97 -0.52 9.62
CA GLY A 82 17.42 -0.62 9.80
C GLY A 82 17.99 -2.03 9.63
N TYR A 83 17.23 -2.97 9.08
CA TYR A 83 17.74 -4.33 8.87
C TYR A 83 18.59 -4.43 7.59
N ALA A 84 19.63 -5.25 7.63
CA ALA A 84 20.18 -5.87 6.44
C ALA A 84 19.22 -6.97 5.96
N VAL A 85 19.02 -7.07 4.64
CA VAL A 85 18.21 -8.12 4.02
C VAL A 85 19.12 -8.97 3.15
N ALA A 86 19.33 -10.22 3.56
CA ALA A 86 20.03 -11.23 2.78
C ALA A 86 19.01 -12.09 2.03
N VAL A 87 19.12 -12.12 0.71
CA VAL A 87 18.26 -12.89 -0.19
C VAL A 87 19.10 -14.01 -0.82
N PRO A 88 19.17 -15.20 -0.22
CA PRO A 88 19.80 -16.35 -0.86
C PRO A 88 18.94 -16.79 -2.03
N LEU A 89 19.52 -16.86 -3.22
CA LEU A 89 18.90 -17.51 -4.37
C LEU A 89 19.13 -19.01 -4.21
N MET A 90 18.05 -19.76 -4.03
CA MET A 90 18.12 -21.20 -3.77
C MET A 90 18.72 -21.95 -4.98
N ARG A 91 19.08 -23.23 -4.79
CA ARG A 91 19.68 -24.07 -5.85
C ARG A 91 18.87 -23.98 -7.16
N GLY A 92 19.57 -23.76 -8.27
CA GLY A 92 18.96 -23.60 -9.60
C GLY A 92 18.25 -22.26 -9.86
N TYR A 93 18.39 -21.27 -8.97
CA TYR A 93 17.92 -19.88 -9.16
C TYR A 93 19.08 -18.89 -9.29
N GLY A 94 18.88 -17.83 -10.07
CA GLY A 94 19.91 -16.84 -10.38
C GLY A 94 21.17 -17.50 -10.92
N ARG A 95 22.33 -17.13 -10.35
CA ARG A 95 23.60 -17.80 -10.63
C ARG A 95 23.94 -18.91 -9.64
N SER A 96 23.03 -19.30 -8.74
CA SER A 96 23.28 -20.40 -7.80
C SER A 96 23.45 -21.71 -8.56
N GLY A 97 24.37 -22.55 -8.09
CA GLY A 97 24.56 -23.89 -8.64
C GLY A 97 23.43 -24.85 -8.29
N GLY A 98 23.59 -26.10 -8.72
CA GLY A 98 22.60 -27.16 -8.50
C GLY A 98 21.36 -27.02 -9.38
N THR A 99 20.35 -27.85 -9.11
CA THR A 99 19.10 -27.89 -9.86
C THR A 99 17.90 -27.72 -8.94
N VAL A 100 16.82 -27.20 -9.49
CA VAL A 100 15.50 -27.28 -8.86
C VAL A 100 14.95 -28.68 -9.10
N SER A 101 14.42 -29.34 -8.07
CA SER A 101 13.79 -30.65 -8.23
C SER A 101 12.61 -30.59 -9.22
N GLU A 102 12.56 -31.56 -10.14
CA GLU A 102 11.67 -31.62 -11.31
C GLU A 102 10.16 -31.71 -10.97
N SER A 103 9.79 -31.94 -9.69
CA SER A 103 8.39 -31.96 -9.22
C SER A 103 8.23 -31.30 -7.84
N VAL A 104 8.60 -30.02 -7.74
CA VAL A 104 8.30 -29.05 -6.66
C VAL A 104 8.15 -29.64 -5.23
N CYS A 105 9.20 -29.41 -4.44
CA CYS A 105 9.43 -29.60 -2.99
C CYS A 105 8.24 -29.51 -1.99
N VAL A 106 7.34 -30.50 -1.93
CA VAL A 106 6.21 -30.54 -0.97
C VAL A 106 6.41 -31.45 0.26
N SER A 107 7.63 -31.94 0.48
CA SER A 107 7.95 -32.82 1.62
C SER A 107 8.79 -32.13 2.69
N ALA A 108 8.72 -32.63 3.92
CA ALA A 108 9.55 -32.16 5.04
C ALA A 108 11.05 -32.25 4.72
N ALA A 109 11.48 -33.38 4.14
CA ALA A 109 12.88 -33.61 3.77
C ALA A 109 13.39 -32.53 2.81
N CYS A 110 12.57 -32.14 1.85
CA CYS A 110 12.95 -31.10 0.92
C CYS A 110 13.03 -29.71 1.59
N GLY A 111 12.07 -29.37 2.47
CA GLY A 111 12.17 -28.15 3.28
C GLY A 111 13.43 -28.12 4.17
N PHE A 112 13.79 -29.24 4.79
CA PHE A 112 15.00 -29.34 5.61
C PHE A 112 16.29 -29.25 4.79
N ASN A 113 16.29 -29.77 3.57
CA ASN A 113 17.39 -29.56 2.63
C ASN A 113 17.56 -28.08 2.28
N ASN A 114 16.47 -27.37 2.01
CA ASN A 114 16.54 -25.92 1.77
C ASN A 114 16.99 -25.15 3.03
N ALA A 115 16.52 -25.57 4.20
CA ALA A 115 16.94 -25.01 5.47
C ALA A 115 18.45 -25.16 5.70
N ALA A 116 19.04 -26.30 5.34
CA ALA A 116 20.48 -26.52 5.46
C ALA A 116 21.30 -25.53 4.60
N ASP A 117 20.83 -25.25 3.37
CA ASP A 117 21.42 -24.22 2.52
C ASP A 117 21.31 -22.81 3.13
N ILE A 118 20.15 -22.47 3.70
CA ILE A 118 19.91 -21.18 4.35
C ILE A 118 20.80 -20.99 5.59
N LEU A 119 20.97 -22.04 6.39
CA LEU A 119 21.86 -22.00 7.56
C LEU A 119 23.34 -21.88 7.15
N ALA A 120 23.77 -22.56 6.08
CA ALA A 120 25.11 -22.40 5.55
C ALA A 120 25.37 -20.96 5.04
N VAL A 121 24.35 -20.32 4.44
CA VAL A 121 24.42 -18.89 4.09
C VAL A 121 24.59 -18.02 5.33
N LEU A 122 23.87 -18.28 6.42
CA LEU A 122 24.06 -17.55 7.69
C LEU A 122 25.48 -17.72 8.24
N ASP A 123 26.07 -18.92 8.12
CA ASP A 123 27.46 -19.15 8.53
C ASP A 123 28.46 -18.39 7.65
N GLY A 124 28.21 -18.34 6.35
CA GLY A 124 28.98 -17.53 5.40
C GLY A 124 28.94 -16.03 5.72
N LEU A 125 27.74 -15.52 6.05
CA LEU A 125 27.52 -14.12 6.42
C LEU A 125 28.14 -13.75 7.77
N GLY A 126 28.39 -14.71 8.66
CA GLY A 126 29.00 -14.46 9.97
C GLY A 126 30.41 -13.87 9.93
N ARG A 127 31.03 -13.83 8.74
CA ARG A 127 32.33 -13.19 8.49
C ARG A 127 32.23 -11.71 8.17
N ASP A 128 31.04 -11.18 7.93
CA ASP A 128 30.83 -9.77 7.58
C ASP A 128 30.61 -8.93 8.84
N PRO A 129 31.56 -8.03 9.21
CA PRO A 129 31.43 -7.21 10.41
C PRO A 129 30.28 -6.18 10.33
N ALA A 130 29.72 -5.94 9.14
CA ALA A 130 28.58 -5.05 8.99
C ALA A 130 27.25 -5.71 9.42
N LEU A 131 27.22 -6.99 9.78
CA LEU A 131 25.99 -7.73 10.10
C LEU A 131 25.91 -8.16 11.57
N ASP A 132 24.76 -7.93 12.21
CA ASP A 132 24.42 -8.51 13.52
C ASP A 132 23.58 -9.78 13.31
N LEU A 133 24.24 -10.93 13.38
CA LEU A 133 23.61 -12.25 13.27
C LEU A 133 23.18 -12.83 14.62
N ARG A 134 23.22 -12.08 15.73
CA ARG A 134 22.79 -12.60 17.05
C ARG A 134 21.27 -12.70 17.16
N ARG A 135 20.55 -11.96 16.32
CA ARG A 135 19.08 -11.84 16.34
C ARG A 135 18.51 -11.83 14.92
N VAL A 136 18.58 -12.98 14.26
CA VAL A 136 18.15 -13.17 12.88
C VAL A 136 16.64 -13.38 12.80
N ILE A 137 16.03 -12.79 11.77
CA ILE A 137 14.69 -13.13 11.31
C ILE A 137 14.83 -13.98 10.06
N VAL A 138 14.13 -15.11 9.99
CA VAL A 138 13.97 -15.85 8.73
C VAL A 138 12.58 -15.60 8.21
N ALA A 139 12.47 -15.05 7.01
CA ALA A 139 11.23 -14.62 6.42
C ALA A 139 11.13 -15.09 4.97
N GLY A 140 9.92 -15.10 4.41
CA GLY A 140 9.76 -15.33 2.98
C GLY A 140 8.29 -15.42 2.57
N GLN A 141 8.10 -15.46 1.25
CA GLN A 141 6.78 -15.58 0.64
C GLN A 141 6.68 -16.84 -0.23
N SER A 142 5.51 -17.49 -0.24
CA SER A 142 5.27 -18.68 -1.08
C SER A 142 6.27 -19.80 -0.73
N PHE A 143 7.00 -20.33 -1.69
CA PHE A 143 8.10 -21.27 -1.43
C PHE A 143 9.11 -20.77 -0.39
N GLY A 144 9.37 -19.47 -0.36
CA GLY A 144 10.22 -18.85 0.64
C GLY A 144 9.62 -18.87 2.05
N GLY A 145 8.30 -18.75 2.18
CA GLY A 145 7.60 -18.89 3.46
C GLY A 145 7.65 -20.34 3.98
N PHE A 146 7.51 -21.31 3.08
CA PHE A 146 7.72 -22.73 3.38
C PHE A 146 9.15 -23.01 3.88
N ASN A 147 10.15 -22.47 3.16
CA ASN A 147 11.56 -22.58 3.57
C ASN A 147 11.83 -21.88 4.91
N ALA A 148 11.20 -20.72 5.17
CA ALA A 148 11.35 -20.02 6.45
C ALA A 148 10.84 -20.85 7.64
N LEU A 149 9.70 -21.53 7.49
CA LEU A 149 9.17 -22.46 8.50
C LEU A 149 10.13 -23.63 8.74
N ALA A 150 10.65 -24.24 7.67
CA ALA A 150 11.61 -25.34 7.76
C ALA A 150 12.92 -24.92 8.44
N THR A 151 13.42 -23.72 8.13
CA THR A 151 14.61 -23.16 8.77
C THR A 151 14.39 -22.89 10.25
N GLY A 152 13.25 -22.31 10.64
CA GLY A 152 12.90 -22.15 12.05
C GLY A 152 12.83 -23.47 12.83
N ALA A 153 12.41 -24.55 12.15
CA ALA A 153 12.36 -25.90 12.73
C ALA A 153 13.75 -26.50 13.01
N ARG A 154 14.83 -25.96 12.42
CA ARG A 154 16.22 -26.39 12.71
C ARG A 154 16.77 -25.88 14.04
N ARG A 155 16.05 -24.96 14.72
CA ARG A 155 16.41 -24.43 16.05
C ARG A 155 17.80 -23.80 16.14
N ASP A 156 18.25 -23.15 15.07
CA ASP A 156 19.47 -22.36 15.14
C ASP A 156 19.30 -21.23 16.18
N PRO A 157 20.21 -21.10 17.16
CA PRO A 157 20.06 -20.15 18.27
C PRO A 157 20.07 -18.68 17.83
N ARG A 158 20.59 -18.38 16.63
CA ARG A 158 20.56 -17.03 16.05
C ARG A 158 19.15 -16.60 15.65
N ILE A 159 18.27 -17.54 15.33
CA ILE A 159 16.94 -17.25 14.79
C ILE A 159 15.97 -16.93 15.93
N ARG A 160 15.43 -15.72 15.94
CA ARG A 160 14.53 -15.22 17.00
C ARG A 160 13.08 -15.11 16.56
N ALA A 161 12.84 -15.11 15.25
CA ALA A 161 11.52 -14.98 14.66
C ALA A 161 11.45 -15.62 13.28
N VAL A 162 10.29 -16.19 12.97
CA VAL A 162 9.93 -16.63 11.61
C VAL A 162 8.77 -15.77 11.09
N VAL A 163 8.86 -15.27 9.86
CA VAL A 163 7.77 -14.57 9.19
C VAL A 163 7.37 -15.34 7.92
N ASN A 164 6.16 -15.87 7.93
CA ASN A 164 5.63 -16.69 6.85
C ASN A 164 4.52 -15.94 6.11
N VAL A 165 4.77 -15.50 4.87
CA VAL A 165 3.79 -14.80 4.03
C VAL A 165 3.28 -15.74 2.94
N HIS A 166 2.02 -16.18 3.00
CA HIS A 166 1.46 -17.10 1.99
C HIS A 166 2.35 -18.34 1.73
N GLY A 167 3.04 -18.84 2.74
CA GLY A 167 4.02 -19.89 2.57
C GLY A 167 3.42 -21.24 2.21
N GLY A 168 4.06 -21.90 1.27
CA GLY A 168 3.68 -23.21 0.78
C GLY A 168 4.36 -23.50 -0.53
N LEU A 169 4.07 -24.67 -1.09
CA LEU A 169 4.46 -25.00 -2.46
C LEU A 169 3.38 -25.84 -3.11
N LYS A 170 2.93 -25.42 -4.28
CA LYS A 170 1.98 -26.18 -5.08
C LYS A 170 2.76 -27.05 -6.07
N ALA A 171 2.73 -28.37 -5.86
CA ALA A 171 3.36 -29.31 -6.77
C ALA A 171 2.42 -29.72 -7.92
N THR A 172 2.98 -30.23 -9.01
CA THR A 172 2.22 -30.73 -10.17
C THR A 172 1.43 -32.00 -9.88
N ARG A 173 1.85 -32.77 -8.86
CA ARG A 173 1.17 -33.98 -8.38
C ARG A 173 -0.17 -33.65 -7.71
N ARG A 174 -1.17 -34.54 -7.83
CA ARG A 174 -2.55 -34.30 -7.34
C ARG A 174 -2.69 -34.27 -5.83
N ASP A 175 -1.84 -35.00 -5.10
CA ASP A 175 -1.84 -35.13 -3.64
C ASP A 175 -0.87 -34.14 -2.95
N TRP A 176 -0.54 -33.03 -3.61
CA TRP A 176 0.41 -32.04 -3.08
C TRP A 176 -0.07 -31.40 -1.77
N GLU A 177 -1.37 -31.17 -1.61
CA GLU A 177 -1.91 -30.44 -0.46
C GLU A 177 -1.80 -31.23 0.86
N PRO A 178 -2.23 -32.51 0.95
CA PRO A 178 -1.97 -33.32 2.13
C PRO A 178 -0.48 -33.45 2.48
N LEU A 179 0.39 -33.60 1.47
CA LEU A 179 1.84 -33.67 1.68
C LEU A 179 2.41 -32.37 2.24
N LEU A 180 1.94 -31.23 1.73
CA LEU A 180 2.32 -29.92 2.22
C LEU A 180 1.91 -29.74 3.69
N VAL A 181 0.68 -30.12 4.05
CA VAL A 181 0.21 -30.07 5.44
C VAL A 181 1.04 -30.97 6.35
N GLU A 182 1.41 -32.17 5.91
CA GLU A 182 2.30 -33.06 6.66
C GLU A 182 3.72 -32.51 6.81
N ALA A 183 4.28 -31.90 5.76
CA ALA A 183 5.57 -31.25 5.84
C ALA A 183 5.56 -30.12 6.88
N VAL A 184 4.54 -29.26 6.83
CA VAL A 184 4.33 -28.17 7.78
C VAL A 184 4.11 -28.70 9.21
N ARG A 185 3.37 -29.80 9.40
CA ARG A 185 3.23 -30.48 10.69
C ARG A 185 4.60 -30.86 11.26
N SER A 186 5.45 -31.49 10.44
CA SER A 186 6.81 -31.88 10.83
C SER A 186 7.67 -30.69 11.24
N PHE A 187 7.52 -29.54 10.58
CA PHE A 187 8.21 -28.31 11.01
C PHE A 187 7.68 -27.80 12.35
N GLY A 188 6.38 -27.86 12.58
CA GLY A 188 5.74 -27.40 13.82
C GLY A 188 6.15 -28.22 15.04
N THR A 189 6.24 -29.55 14.92
CA THR A 189 6.68 -30.43 16.02
C THR A 189 8.14 -30.14 16.41
N GLN A 190 8.96 -29.74 15.44
CA GLN A 190 10.36 -29.44 15.64
C GLN A 190 10.64 -27.99 16.01
N SER A 191 9.85 -27.00 15.57
CA SER A 191 10.14 -25.59 15.87
C SER A 191 9.80 -25.19 17.30
N ARG A 192 10.61 -24.30 17.87
CA ARG A 192 10.27 -23.53 19.09
C ARG A 192 10.42 -22.03 18.88
N VAL A 193 10.78 -21.62 17.67
CA VAL A 193 10.93 -20.21 17.31
C VAL A 193 9.52 -19.65 17.09
N PRO A 194 9.17 -18.51 17.71
CA PRO A 194 7.90 -17.87 17.44
C PRO A 194 7.75 -17.49 15.96
N SER A 195 6.56 -17.69 15.41
CA SER A 195 6.26 -17.38 14.02
C SER A 195 5.06 -16.44 13.88
N LEU A 196 5.09 -15.57 12.87
CA LEU A 196 3.96 -14.77 12.41
C LEU A 196 3.57 -15.21 11.00
N TRP A 197 2.32 -15.61 10.84
CA TRP A 197 1.76 -16.05 9.56
C TRP A 197 0.88 -14.95 8.98
N ILE A 198 1.09 -14.55 7.73
CA ILE A 198 0.35 -13.48 7.05
C ILE A 198 -0.35 -14.09 5.83
N TYR A 199 -1.69 -14.17 5.87
CA TYR A 199 -2.50 -14.86 4.86
C TYR A 199 -3.82 -14.14 4.56
N GLY A 200 -4.23 -14.16 3.29
CA GLY A 200 -5.57 -13.76 2.84
C GLY A 200 -6.48 -14.94 2.52
N ASP A 201 -7.77 -14.67 2.38
CA ASP A 201 -8.80 -15.69 2.10
C ASP A 201 -8.93 -16.04 0.61
N ASN A 202 -8.54 -15.13 -0.29
CA ASN A 202 -8.57 -15.31 -1.75
C ASN A 202 -7.18 -15.60 -2.36
N ASP A 203 -6.30 -16.29 -1.64
CA ASP A 203 -5.04 -16.77 -2.21
C ASP A 203 -5.33 -17.90 -3.21
N LEU A 204 -4.93 -17.71 -4.48
CA LEU A 204 -5.20 -18.66 -5.56
C LEU A 204 -4.27 -19.89 -5.56
N HIS A 205 -3.17 -19.84 -4.81
CA HIS A 205 -2.23 -20.95 -4.66
C HIS A 205 -2.55 -21.79 -3.42
N PHE A 206 -2.84 -21.13 -2.30
CA PHE A 206 -3.11 -21.75 -1.01
C PHE A 206 -4.44 -21.23 -0.47
N PRO A 207 -5.58 -21.81 -0.91
CA PRO A 207 -6.90 -21.38 -0.49
C PRO A 207 -7.08 -21.34 1.02
N ALA A 208 -8.09 -20.60 1.45
CA ALA A 208 -8.38 -20.34 2.84
C ALA A 208 -8.50 -21.59 3.73
N ALA A 209 -8.97 -22.72 3.17
CA ALA A 209 -9.02 -24.01 3.85
C ALA A 209 -7.60 -24.59 4.03
N THR A 210 -6.82 -24.62 2.96
CA THR A 210 -5.45 -25.16 2.91
C THR A 210 -4.54 -24.49 3.92
N TRP A 211 -4.44 -23.15 3.92
CA TRP A 211 -3.51 -22.47 4.83
C TRP A 211 -3.95 -22.55 6.30
N ARG A 212 -5.25 -22.61 6.57
CA ARG A 212 -5.76 -22.84 7.93
C ARG A 212 -5.42 -24.25 8.41
N MET A 213 -5.51 -25.28 7.55
CA MET A 213 -5.05 -26.64 7.86
C MET A 213 -3.55 -26.68 8.13
N MET A 214 -2.74 -26.05 7.29
CA MET A 214 -1.28 -25.93 7.49
C MET A 214 -0.97 -25.30 8.85
N ARG A 215 -1.57 -24.14 9.16
CA ARG A 215 -1.34 -23.44 10.44
C ARG A 215 -1.76 -24.30 11.63
N ALA A 216 -2.93 -24.94 11.57
CA ALA A 216 -3.43 -25.80 12.64
C ALA A 216 -2.46 -26.97 12.90
N ALA A 217 -1.97 -27.60 11.83
CA ALA A 217 -0.99 -28.69 11.92
C ALA A 217 0.36 -28.22 12.48
N TYR A 218 0.84 -27.03 12.10
CA TYR A 218 2.05 -26.44 12.66
C TYR A 218 1.91 -26.13 14.15
N ALA A 219 0.83 -25.45 14.54
CA ALA A 219 0.58 -25.04 15.92
C ALA A 219 0.36 -26.22 16.87
N ALA A 220 -0.26 -27.32 16.39
CA ALA A 220 -0.43 -28.55 17.16
C ALA A 220 0.92 -29.18 17.58
N GLY A 221 2.02 -28.87 16.89
CA GLY A 221 3.37 -29.27 17.27
C GLY A 221 4.00 -28.49 18.45
N GLY A 222 3.30 -27.46 18.96
CA GLY A 222 3.72 -26.67 20.12
C GLY A 222 4.54 -25.42 19.79
N ALA A 223 4.71 -25.06 18.52
CA ALA A 223 5.41 -23.84 18.11
C ALA A 223 4.52 -22.59 18.29
N PRO A 224 5.00 -21.51 18.95
CA PRO A 224 4.23 -20.27 19.10
C PRO A 224 3.92 -19.66 17.72
N THR A 225 2.63 -19.48 17.41
CA THR A 225 2.17 -19.14 16.06
C THR A 225 1.09 -18.08 16.09
N ASP A 226 1.48 -16.84 15.80
CA ASP A 226 0.59 -15.70 15.61
C ASP A 226 0.10 -15.64 14.15
N VAL A 227 -1.06 -15.04 13.92
CA VAL A 227 -1.62 -14.86 12.56
C VAL A 227 -2.06 -13.41 12.31
N VAL A 228 -1.88 -12.98 11.06
CA VAL A 228 -2.56 -11.86 10.42
C VAL A 228 -3.41 -12.44 9.30
N ALA A 229 -4.69 -12.69 9.59
CA ALA A 229 -5.68 -13.06 8.60
C ALA A 229 -6.41 -11.79 8.16
N TYR A 230 -6.05 -11.25 7.00
CA TYR A 230 -6.50 -9.91 6.58
C TYR A 230 -7.73 -9.92 5.66
N GLY A 231 -8.37 -11.08 5.48
CA GLY A 231 -9.53 -11.24 4.61
C GLY A 231 -9.14 -11.27 3.13
N ARG A 232 -9.91 -10.60 2.27
CA ARG A 232 -9.64 -10.55 0.84
C ARG A 232 -8.63 -9.46 0.51
N PHE A 233 -7.71 -9.74 -0.39
CA PHE A 233 -6.83 -8.74 -0.98
C PHE A 233 -6.88 -8.83 -2.50
N ARG A 234 -7.43 -7.77 -3.11
CA ARG A 234 -7.57 -7.64 -4.56
C ARG A 234 -8.18 -8.90 -5.18
N ASP A 235 -7.73 -9.28 -6.38
CA ASP A 235 -8.17 -10.50 -7.05
C ASP A 235 -7.47 -11.75 -6.48
N ASP A 236 -6.20 -11.62 -6.09
CA ASP A 236 -5.39 -12.70 -5.52
C ASP A 236 -4.55 -12.21 -4.33
N ALA A 237 -4.80 -12.78 -3.15
CA ALA A 237 -4.04 -12.49 -1.94
C ALA A 237 -2.57 -12.88 -2.03
N HIS A 238 -2.20 -13.83 -2.91
CA HIS A 238 -0.81 -14.24 -3.10
C HIS A 238 0.10 -13.10 -3.57
N THR A 239 -0.49 -12.06 -4.18
CA THR A 239 0.20 -10.88 -4.69
C THR A 239 0.46 -9.79 -3.65
N LEU A 240 0.17 -10.04 -2.36
CA LEU A 240 0.22 -9.06 -1.26
C LEU A 240 1.46 -8.14 -1.32
N LEU A 241 2.65 -8.72 -1.43
CA LEU A 241 3.91 -7.97 -1.32
C LEU A 241 4.30 -7.18 -2.57
N SER A 242 3.46 -7.20 -3.61
CA SER A 242 3.65 -6.44 -4.86
C SER A 242 3.00 -5.06 -4.82
N PHE A 243 2.20 -4.74 -3.81
CA PHE A 243 1.42 -3.50 -3.78
C PHE A 243 1.50 -2.77 -2.44
N SER A 244 1.54 -1.44 -2.46
CA SER A 244 1.78 -0.60 -1.28
C SER A 244 0.62 -0.57 -0.29
N ASP A 245 -0.60 -0.80 -0.76
CA ASP A 245 -1.80 -0.93 0.07
C ASP A 245 -1.81 -2.22 0.92
N SER A 246 -0.80 -3.10 0.77
CA SER A 246 -0.57 -4.21 1.67
C SER A 246 0.03 -3.82 3.02
N LEU A 247 0.85 -2.76 3.07
CA LEU A 247 1.60 -2.39 4.28
C LEU A 247 0.68 -2.19 5.50
N PRO A 248 -0.44 -1.45 5.40
CA PRO A 248 -1.36 -1.30 6.53
C PRO A 248 -1.96 -2.62 7.05
N LEU A 249 -2.03 -3.66 6.22
CA LEU A 249 -2.64 -4.95 6.58
C LEU A 249 -1.75 -5.77 7.50
N PHE A 250 -0.42 -5.72 7.33
CA PHE A 250 0.50 -6.57 8.08
C PHE A 250 1.51 -5.80 8.94
N ALA A 251 1.93 -4.61 8.54
CA ALA A 251 3.05 -3.90 9.17
C ALA A 251 2.81 -3.64 10.67
N PRO A 252 1.65 -3.14 11.14
CA PRO A 252 1.45 -2.89 12.57
C PRO A 252 1.52 -4.17 13.43
N ARG A 253 1.05 -5.29 12.89
CA ARG A 253 1.09 -6.59 13.60
C ARG A 253 2.49 -7.20 13.57
N LEU A 254 3.21 -7.03 12.46
CA LEU A 254 4.61 -7.43 12.37
C LEU A 254 5.49 -6.58 13.31
N ASP A 255 5.25 -5.27 13.40
CA ASP A 255 5.93 -4.38 14.36
C ASP A 255 5.73 -4.84 15.80
N ALA A 256 4.48 -5.08 16.20
CA ALA A 256 4.17 -5.59 17.53
C ALA A 256 4.83 -6.94 17.80
N PHE A 257 4.82 -7.83 16.81
CA PHE A 257 5.46 -9.14 16.89
C PHE A 257 6.98 -9.03 17.07
N LEU A 258 7.66 -8.17 16.30
CA LEU A 258 9.10 -7.96 16.42
C LEU A 258 9.47 -7.27 17.75
N ALA A 259 8.75 -6.21 18.13
CA ALA A 259 8.98 -5.46 19.35
C ALA A 259 8.86 -6.33 20.60
N ALA A 260 7.84 -7.20 20.67
CA ALA A 260 7.65 -8.16 21.77
C ALA A 260 8.83 -9.14 21.96
N ARG A 261 9.74 -9.22 20.99
CA ARG A 261 10.92 -10.11 20.98
C ARG A 261 12.24 -9.33 21.05
N GLY A 262 12.18 -8.03 21.31
CA GLY A 262 13.35 -7.14 21.38
C GLY A 262 14.06 -6.98 20.04
N LEU A 263 13.33 -7.13 18.93
CA LEU A 263 13.80 -6.90 17.57
C LEU A 263 13.40 -5.49 17.11
N PRO A 264 14.21 -4.79 16.29
CA PRO A 264 13.84 -3.49 15.73
C PRO A 264 12.48 -3.52 15.02
N ALA A 265 11.61 -2.57 15.37
CA ALA A 265 10.27 -2.42 14.80
C ALA A 265 9.94 -0.97 14.43
N ALA A 266 10.71 0.00 14.94
CA ALA A 266 10.50 1.40 14.63
C ALA A 266 10.99 1.73 13.21
N VAL A 267 10.22 2.53 12.48
CA VAL A 267 10.64 3.09 11.19
C VAL A 267 11.69 4.17 11.46
N ILE A 268 12.92 3.93 11.00
CA ILE A 268 14.05 4.87 11.10
C ILE A 268 14.54 5.35 9.72
N HIS A 269 14.11 4.67 8.66
CA HIS A 269 14.35 5.04 7.26
C HIS A 269 13.01 5.13 6.50
N PRO A 270 12.19 6.18 6.76
CA PRO A 270 10.87 6.34 6.13
C PRO A 270 10.92 6.43 4.61
N GLU A 271 12.07 6.81 4.02
CA GLU A 271 12.31 6.89 2.58
C GLU A 271 12.18 5.54 1.84
N TYR A 272 12.23 4.41 2.56
CA TYR A 272 11.96 3.10 1.99
C TYR A 272 10.48 2.75 1.94
N LEU A 273 9.59 3.55 2.52
CA LEU A 273 8.15 3.29 2.52
C LEU A 273 7.42 4.24 1.57
N PRO A 274 6.29 3.82 0.99
CA PRO A 274 5.43 4.73 0.24
C PRO A 274 4.88 5.81 1.19
N ILE A 275 4.63 7.00 0.65
CA ILE A 275 3.98 8.07 1.39
C ILE A 275 2.60 7.57 1.85
N ALA A 276 2.34 7.71 3.16
CA ALA A 276 1.06 7.34 3.72
C ALA A 276 -0.04 8.19 3.07
N PRO A 277 -1.11 7.58 2.52
CA PRO A 277 -2.23 8.35 1.99
C PRO A 277 -2.88 9.16 3.12
N PRO A 278 -3.33 10.39 2.84
CA PRO A 278 -4.17 11.10 3.80
C PRO A 278 -5.44 10.29 4.06
N ARG A 279 -6.06 10.49 5.23
CA ARG A 279 -7.31 9.80 5.57
C ARG A 279 -8.42 10.23 4.63
N ALA A 280 -9.35 9.29 4.35
CA ALA A 280 -10.58 9.60 3.66
C ALA A 280 -11.29 10.77 4.38
N SER A 281 -11.69 11.77 3.62
CA SER A 281 -12.28 13.00 4.16
C SER A 281 -13.80 12.93 4.25
N GLY A 282 -14.43 11.98 3.57
CA GLY A 282 -15.89 11.93 3.40
C GLY A 282 -16.44 13.03 2.50
N TYR A 283 -15.59 13.78 1.78
CA TYR A 283 -16.01 14.91 0.95
C TYR A 283 -16.99 14.53 -0.16
N ALA A 284 -16.76 13.41 -0.83
CA ALA A 284 -17.61 12.91 -1.90
C ALA A 284 -17.42 11.40 -2.07
N ALA A 285 -18.39 10.74 -2.72
CA ALA A 285 -18.19 9.37 -3.20
C ALA A 285 -17.09 9.37 -4.28
N ILE A 286 -16.24 8.34 -4.31
CA ILE A 286 -15.15 8.25 -5.30
C ILE A 286 -15.67 8.29 -6.75
N GLY A 287 -16.87 7.77 -7.00
CA GLY A 287 -17.51 7.80 -8.31
C GLY A 287 -18.14 9.14 -8.71
N ASP A 288 -18.23 10.12 -7.81
CA ASP A 288 -18.80 11.43 -8.11
C ASP A 288 -17.78 12.30 -8.89
N VAL A 289 -17.80 12.16 -10.22
CA VAL A 289 -16.98 12.92 -11.16
C VAL A 289 -17.28 14.42 -11.09
N GLU A 290 -18.50 14.79 -10.69
CA GLU A 290 -18.92 16.18 -10.64
C GLU A 290 -18.35 16.90 -9.41
N ALA A 291 -18.13 16.17 -8.32
CA ALA A 291 -17.55 16.69 -7.08
C ALA A 291 -16.05 17.06 -7.17
N VAL A 292 -15.32 16.58 -8.18
CA VAL A 292 -13.88 16.85 -8.29
C VAL A 292 -13.63 18.35 -8.53
N PRO A 293 -12.90 19.04 -7.63
CA PRO A 293 -12.69 20.47 -7.74
C PRO A 293 -11.94 20.88 -9.00
N HIS A 294 -12.32 22.01 -9.58
CA HIS A 294 -11.59 22.71 -10.65
C HIS A 294 -11.46 21.95 -11.97
N LEU A 295 -12.22 20.88 -12.20
CA LEU A 295 -12.17 20.15 -13.47
C LEU A 295 -13.17 20.70 -14.47
N GLY A 296 -12.69 21.03 -15.67
CA GLY A 296 -13.53 21.17 -16.87
C GLY A 296 -13.79 19.80 -17.53
N PRO A 297 -14.50 19.76 -18.67
CA PRO A 297 -14.91 18.51 -19.33
C PRO A 297 -13.78 17.50 -19.56
N SER A 298 -12.63 17.93 -20.10
CA SER A 298 -11.48 17.04 -20.33
C SER A 298 -10.88 16.50 -19.02
N GLY A 299 -10.86 17.30 -17.95
CA GLY A 299 -10.43 16.84 -16.63
C GLY A 299 -11.37 15.78 -16.07
N ARG A 300 -12.68 15.94 -16.27
CA ARG A 300 -13.68 14.93 -15.88
C ARG A 300 -13.50 13.62 -16.63
N ASP A 301 -13.13 13.65 -17.91
CA ASP A 301 -12.81 12.44 -18.68
C ASP A 301 -11.53 11.75 -18.19
N LEU A 302 -10.51 12.53 -17.80
CA LEU A 302 -9.32 12.00 -17.14
C LEU A 302 -9.69 11.34 -15.81
N TYR A 303 -10.56 11.95 -15.00
CA TYR A 303 -11.01 11.34 -13.75
C TYR A 303 -11.83 10.05 -13.99
N ARG A 304 -12.69 10.00 -15.01
CA ARG A 304 -13.37 8.75 -15.41
C ARG A 304 -12.36 7.65 -15.78
N THR A 305 -11.26 8.02 -16.43
CA THR A 305 -10.17 7.11 -16.76
C THR A 305 -9.43 6.64 -15.50
N PHE A 306 -9.10 7.56 -14.60
CA PHE A 306 -8.54 7.27 -13.28
C PHE A 306 -9.35 6.22 -12.51
N LEU A 307 -10.68 6.34 -12.50
CA LEU A 307 -11.57 5.39 -11.83
C LEU A 307 -11.47 3.95 -12.35
N ARG A 308 -10.96 3.75 -13.56
CA ARG A 308 -10.71 2.43 -14.16
C ARG A 308 -9.26 1.97 -14.07
N ARG A 309 -8.34 2.80 -13.55
CA ARG A 309 -6.93 2.42 -13.39
C ARG A 309 -6.76 1.36 -12.31
N SER A 310 -5.79 0.46 -12.52
CA SER A 310 -5.38 -0.53 -11.54
C SER A 310 -4.87 0.13 -10.26
N TYR A 311 -5.06 -0.53 -9.13
CA TYR A 311 -4.51 -0.09 -7.85
C TYR A 311 -3.01 -0.43 -7.75
N PRO A 312 -2.23 0.23 -6.87
CA PRO A 312 -2.57 1.47 -6.18
C PRO A 312 -2.65 2.63 -7.17
N ARG A 313 -3.40 3.69 -6.87
CA ARG A 313 -3.58 4.85 -7.76
C ARG A 313 -3.75 6.14 -6.98
N ALA A 314 -3.35 7.26 -7.57
CA ALA A 314 -3.51 8.59 -6.98
C ALA A 314 -3.91 9.62 -8.04
N PHE A 315 -4.77 10.54 -7.64
CA PHE A 315 -5.23 11.67 -8.46
C PHE A 315 -4.95 12.97 -7.72
N VAL A 316 -4.10 13.80 -8.30
CA VAL A 316 -3.65 15.08 -7.76
C VAL A 316 -4.16 16.19 -8.66
N ILE A 317 -4.70 17.24 -8.06
CA ILE A 317 -5.18 18.42 -8.78
C ILE A 317 -4.33 19.64 -8.43
N ALA A 318 -4.24 20.57 -9.37
CA ALA A 318 -3.54 21.84 -9.22
C ALA A 318 -4.33 22.98 -9.88
N PRO A 319 -4.06 24.25 -9.51
CA PRO A 319 -4.69 25.41 -10.13
C PRO A 319 -4.58 25.42 -11.65
N GLY A 320 -5.59 26.04 -12.29
CA GLY A 320 -5.67 26.14 -13.75
C GLY A 320 -6.21 24.89 -14.44
N ARG A 321 -7.07 24.12 -13.77
CA ARG A 321 -7.68 22.87 -14.28
C ARG A 321 -6.66 21.77 -14.62
N ARG A 322 -5.50 21.79 -13.95
CA ARG A 322 -4.42 20.83 -14.16
C ARG A 322 -4.59 19.62 -13.24
N VAL A 323 -4.29 18.44 -13.76
CA VAL A 323 -4.39 17.18 -13.03
C VAL A 323 -3.19 16.31 -13.34
N GLU A 324 -2.77 15.55 -12.34
CA GLU A 324 -1.77 14.50 -12.47
C GLU A 324 -2.35 13.22 -11.88
N GLU A 325 -2.42 12.17 -12.69
CA GLU A 325 -2.74 10.83 -12.22
C GLU A 325 -1.50 9.95 -12.24
N SER A 326 -1.42 9.01 -11.32
CA SER A 326 -0.56 7.84 -11.53
C SER A 326 -1.09 6.61 -10.84
N TYR A 327 -0.67 5.44 -11.32
CA TYR A 327 -1.17 4.15 -10.87
C TYR A 327 -0.10 3.07 -11.00
N GLY A 328 -0.27 1.96 -10.29
CA GLY A 328 0.69 0.87 -10.22
C GLY A 328 2.05 1.27 -9.62
N GLY A 329 2.97 0.32 -9.58
CA GLY A 329 4.31 0.51 -9.04
C GLY A 329 4.35 0.76 -7.54
N PHE A 330 5.51 1.21 -7.06
CA PHE A 330 5.80 1.32 -5.63
C PHE A 330 4.99 2.42 -4.92
N ASP A 331 5.04 3.65 -5.43
CA ASP A 331 4.39 4.80 -4.80
C ASP A 331 3.76 5.74 -5.86
N PRO A 332 2.52 5.45 -6.30
CA PRO A 332 1.83 6.33 -7.23
C PRO A 332 1.48 7.70 -6.64
N LEU A 333 1.33 7.81 -5.30
CA LEU A 333 1.04 9.09 -4.66
C LEU A 333 2.24 10.03 -4.76
N ALA A 334 3.43 9.57 -4.36
CA ALA A 334 4.66 10.34 -4.50
C ALA A 334 4.94 10.70 -5.96
N ARG A 335 4.73 9.77 -6.89
CA ARG A 335 4.96 10.02 -8.32
C ARG A 335 4.02 11.10 -8.88
N ALA A 336 2.73 11.02 -8.58
CA ALA A 336 1.76 12.04 -9.01
C ALA A 336 2.10 13.42 -8.39
N LEU A 337 2.43 13.46 -7.10
CA LEU A 337 2.86 14.70 -6.43
C LEU A 337 4.14 15.29 -7.04
N ARG A 338 5.15 14.47 -7.36
CA ARG A 338 6.38 14.95 -8.01
C ARG A 338 6.10 15.56 -9.38
N ARG A 339 5.30 14.89 -10.22
CA ARG A 339 4.94 15.41 -11.55
C ARG A 339 4.16 16.72 -11.45
N CYS A 340 3.23 16.80 -10.51
CA CYS A 340 2.47 18.02 -10.26
C CYS A 340 3.40 19.18 -9.82
N ARG A 341 4.30 18.90 -8.87
CA ARG A 341 5.24 19.88 -8.31
C ARG A 341 6.29 20.38 -9.31
N ALA A 342 6.50 19.66 -10.41
CA ALA A 342 7.37 20.14 -11.49
C ALA A 342 6.78 21.35 -12.22
N VAL A 343 5.47 21.61 -12.09
CA VAL A 343 4.76 22.66 -12.84
C VAL A 343 3.85 23.56 -11.98
N SER A 344 3.62 23.21 -10.71
CA SER A 344 2.79 23.99 -9.78
C SER A 344 3.18 23.76 -8.31
N GLU A 345 3.23 24.81 -7.51
CA GLU A 345 3.51 24.69 -6.07
C GLU A 345 2.27 24.27 -5.25
N ASP A 346 1.06 24.52 -5.76
CA ASP A 346 -0.21 24.26 -5.05
C ASP A 346 -0.85 22.94 -5.48
N CYS A 347 -0.11 21.84 -5.30
CA CYS A 347 -0.59 20.49 -5.59
C CYS A 347 -1.39 19.91 -4.42
N LYS A 348 -2.61 19.47 -4.70
CA LYS A 348 -3.52 18.90 -3.70
C LYS A 348 -3.97 17.51 -4.12
N VAL A 349 -3.89 16.56 -3.20
CA VAL A 349 -4.36 15.19 -3.44
C VAL A 349 -5.88 15.19 -3.34
N TYR A 350 -6.56 14.76 -4.41
CA TYR A 350 -8.01 14.61 -4.39
C TYR A 350 -8.42 13.20 -3.99
N ALA A 351 -7.82 12.19 -4.61
CA ALA A 351 -8.15 10.79 -4.37
C ALA A 351 -6.91 9.91 -4.32
N VAL A 352 -6.93 8.91 -3.45
CA VAL A 352 -5.97 7.80 -3.44
C VAL A 352 -6.75 6.51 -3.36
N ASN A 353 -6.46 5.58 -4.28
CA ASN A 353 -7.12 4.29 -4.36
C ASN A 353 -8.64 4.44 -4.55
N GLY A 354 -9.42 4.02 -3.54
CA GLY A 354 -10.88 4.11 -3.51
C GLY A 354 -11.40 5.28 -2.69
N ASP A 355 -10.50 6.07 -2.09
CA ASP A 355 -10.85 7.09 -1.11
C ASP A 355 -10.67 8.50 -1.67
N VAL A 356 -11.67 9.34 -1.43
CA VAL A 356 -11.54 10.79 -1.59
C VAL A 356 -10.91 11.35 -0.32
N VAL A 357 -9.77 12.02 -0.48
CA VAL A 357 -8.97 12.60 0.61
C VAL A 357 -9.00 14.13 0.61
N TRP A 358 -9.72 14.72 -0.33
CA TRP A 358 -9.89 16.15 -0.46
C TRP A 358 -10.59 16.75 0.77
N THR A 359 -9.99 17.76 1.39
CA THR A 359 -10.63 18.53 2.46
C THR A 359 -10.91 19.93 1.95
N ARG A 360 -12.13 20.44 2.20
CA ARG A 360 -12.44 21.84 1.93
C ARG A 360 -11.69 22.71 2.95
N PRO A 361 -11.11 23.84 2.53
CA PRO A 361 -10.49 24.76 3.48
C PRO A 361 -11.49 25.34 4.50
N ALA A 362 -12.71 25.72 4.07
CA ALA A 362 -13.78 26.14 4.97
C ALA A 362 -14.81 25.01 5.26
N PRO A 363 -15.33 24.94 6.50
CA PRO A 363 -16.46 24.09 6.83
C PRO A 363 -17.71 24.55 6.08
N VAL A 364 -18.36 23.62 5.39
CA VAL A 364 -19.64 23.84 4.72
C VAL A 364 -20.75 23.37 5.65
N PRO A 365 -21.80 24.17 5.91
CA PRO A 365 -22.92 23.71 6.70
C PRO A 365 -23.56 22.46 6.06
N PRO A 366 -24.11 21.53 6.86
CA PRO A 366 -24.75 20.33 6.31
C PRO A 366 -25.94 20.70 5.40
N PRO A 367 -26.34 19.81 4.47
CA PRO A 367 -27.57 19.97 3.72
C PRO A 367 -28.74 20.28 4.65
N SER A 368 -29.41 21.38 4.36
CA SER A 368 -30.52 21.88 5.20
C SER A 368 -31.83 21.16 4.94
N GLY A 369 -31.99 20.56 3.75
CA GLY A 369 -33.29 20.09 3.26
C GLY A 369 -34.28 21.21 2.93
N PHE A 370 -33.85 22.49 2.93
CA PHE A 370 -34.73 23.65 2.72
C PHE A 370 -35.40 23.64 1.33
N ALA A 371 -34.66 23.30 0.28
CA ALA A 371 -35.16 23.20 -1.08
C ALA A 371 -34.29 22.26 -1.93
N ALA A 372 -34.81 21.83 -3.08
CA ALA A 372 -34.01 21.18 -4.11
C ALA A 372 -32.99 22.16 -4.69
N ILE A 373 -31.80 21.68 -5.09
CA ILE A 373 -30.72 22.57 -5.59
C ILE A 373 -31.11 23.32 -6.87
N ASP A 374 -31.97 22.72 -7.69
CA ASP A 374 -32.49 23.26 -8.95
C ASP A 374 -33.75 24.14 -8.77
N ASP A 375 -34.26 24.28 -7.55
CA ASP A 375 -35.37 25.20 -7.25
C ASP A 375 -34.88 26.65 -7.17
N VAL A 376 -34.84 27.31 -8.32
CA VAL A 376 -34.51 28.73 -8.46
C VAL A 376 -35.56 29.63 -7.77
N GLY A 377 -36.80 29.13 -7.59
CA GLY A 377 -37.90 29.81 -6.92
C GLY A 377 -37.66 29.97 -5.42
N ALA A 378 -37.00 29.01 -4.80
CA ALA A 378 -36.75 28.96 -3.37
C ALA A 378 -35.62 29.88 -2.86
N VAL A 379 -34.82 30.48 -3.74
CA VAL A 379 -33.73 31.38 -3.31
C VAL A 379 -34.32 32.60 -2.60
N PRO A 380 -34.00 32.85 -1.31
CA PRO A 380 -34.64 33.89 -0.53
C PRO A 380 -34.08 35.28 -0.84
N TYR A 381 -34.91 36.30 -0.63
CA TYR A 381 -34.60 37.74 -0.74
C TYR A 381 -34.20 38.27 -2.13
N VAL A 382 -33.87 37.41 -3.08
CA VAL A 382 -33.41 37.82 -4.41
C VAL A 382 -34.55 38.16 -5.36
N ASP A 383 -34.28 39.12 -6.25
CA ASP A 383 -35.13 39.46 -7.39
C ASP A 383 -34.84 38.56 -8.61
N GLU A 384 -35.43 38.87 -9.77
CA GLU A 384 -35.18 38.10 -11.00
C GLU A 384 -33.69 38.17 -11.43
N GLY A 385 -33.00 39.27 -11.12
CA GLY A 385 -31.56 39.39 -11.36
C GLY A 385 -30.76 38.36 -10.55
N GLY A 386 -31.09 38.20 -9.27
CA GLY A 386 -30.48 37.17 -8.44
C GLY A 386 -30.90 35.75 -8.79
N ARG A 387 -32.13 35.52 -9.25
CA ARG A 387 -32.55 34.24 -9.82
C ARG A 387 -31.77 33.90 -11.09
N ALA A 388 -31.55 34.86 -11.98
CA ALA A 388 -30.68 34.68 -13.15
C ALA A 388 -29.23 34.39 -12.73
N GLY A 389 -28.71 35.08 -11.73
CA GLY A 389 -27.41 34.79 -11.12
C GLY A 389 -27.32 33.39 -10.53
N TYR A 390 -28.39 32.89 -9.91
CA TYR A 390 -28.45 31.54 -9.39
C TYR A 390 -28.46 30.49 -10.51
N ARG A 391 -29.16 30.73 -11.63
CA ARG A 391 -29.08 29.88 -12.84
C ARG A 391 -27.66 29.80 -13.39
N GLN A 392 -26.92 30.93 -13.37
CA GLN A 392 -25.50 30.93 -13.74
C GLN A 392 -24.66 30.11 -12.75
N PHE A 393 -24.91 30.25 -11.44
CA PHE A 393 -24.27 29.41 -10.41
C PHE A 393 -24.51 27.91 -10.68
N LEU A 394 -25.72 27.50 -11.05
CA LEU A 394 -26.03 26.11 -11.37
C LEU A 394 -25.25 25.58 -12.58
N ALA A 395 -24.77 26.46 -13.47
CA ALA A 395 -23.92 26.11 -14.60
C ALA A 395 -22.41 26.18 -14.29
N MET A 396 -21.99 26.68 -13.13
CA MET A 396 -20.56 26.79 -12.78
C MET A 396 -19.94 25.41 -12.47
N ASP A 397 -18.68 25.21 -12.84
CA ASP A 397 -17.90 24.07 -12.33
C ASP A 397 -17.78 24.13 -10.81
N ARG A 398 -17.76 22.96 -10.15
CA ARG A 398 -17.41 22.86 -8.72
C ARG A 398 -15.88 23.02 -8.52
N PRO A 399 -15.42 23.54 -7.36
CA PRO A 399 -16.22 24.02 -6.25
C PRO A 399 -16.86 25.37 -6.60
N ARG A 400 -18.06 25.63 -6.09
CA ARG A 400 -18.83 26.85 -6.30
C ARG A 400 -19.65 27.18 -5.07
N ALA A 401 -19.91 28.47 -4.84
CA ALA A 401 -20.78 28.90 -3.76
C ALA A 401 -21.71 30.03 -4.21
N PHE A 402 -22.87 30.11 -3.56
CA PHE A 402 -23.84 31.17 -3.71
C PHE A 402 -24.23 31.70 -2.33
N VAL A 403 -23.98 32.98 -2.08
CA VAL A 403 -24.33 33.65 -0.82
C VAL A 403 -25.40 34.71 -1.08
N VAL A 404 -26.29 34.89 -0.10
CA VAL A 404 -27.37 35.88 -0.14
C VAL A 404 -27.38 36.69 1.16
N ALA A 405 -27.69 37.96 1.06
CA ALA A 405 -27.93 38.85 2.20
C ALA A 405 -29.43 39.17 2.31
N SER A 406 -29.88 39.55 3.51
CA SER A 406 -31.29 39.87 3.80
C SER A 406 -31.83 41.06 3.00
N ASN A 407 -30.96 41.93 2.50
CA ASN A 407 -31.33 43.06 1.63
C ASN A 407 -31.42 42.68 0.14
N GLY A 408 -31.35 41.39 -0.20
CA GLY A 408 -31.42 40.89 -1.58
C GLY A 408 -30.09 40.91 -2.34
N ALA A 409 -29.01 41.44 -1.76
CA ALA A 409 -27.69 41.34 -2.37
C ALA A 409 -27.22 39.88 -2.41
N TRP A 410 -26.57 39.50 -3.51
CA TRP A 410 -26.10 38.14 -3.72
C TRP A 410 -24.73 38.15 -4.41
N SER A 411 -24.00 37.05 -4.27
CA SER A 411 -22.76 36.84 -5.01
C SER A 411 -22.49 35.35 -5.18
N SER A 412 -21.84 34.99 -6.28
CA SER A 412 -21.44 33.62 -6.58
C SER A 412 -20.08 33.59 -7.24
N THR A 413 -19.35 32.49 -7.05
CA THR A 413 -18.07 32.26 -7.70
C THR A 413 -17.73 30.78 -7.70
N ASN A 414 -16.88 30.37 -8.63
CA ASN A 414 -16.18 29.09 -8.67
C ASN A 414 -14.65 29.25 -8.75
N ALA A 415 -14.16 30.46 -8.48
CA ALA A 415 -12.74 30.79 -8.53
C ALA A 415 -12.03 30.48 -7.21
N GLY A 416 -10.73 30.18 -7.30
CA GLY A 416 -9.89 29.86 -6.15
C GLY A 416 -10.21 28.49 -5.53
N THR A 417 -9.45 28.09 -4.51
CA THR A 417 -9.58 26.77 -3.85
C THR A 417 -10.72 26.70 -2.82
N ASP A 418 -11.27 27.86 -2.42
CA ASP A 418 -12.40 27.97 -1.49
C ASP A 418 -13.34 29.14 -1.86
N PRO A 419 -14.28 28.89 -2.78
CA PRO A 419 -15.26 29.88 -3.21
C PRO A 419 -16.11 30.44 -2.06
N LEU A 420 -16.50 29.61 -1.08
CA LEU A 420 -17.35 30.04 0.03
C LEU A 420 -16.61 31.05 0.91
N SER A 421 -15.38 30.74 1.31
CA SER A 421 -14.56 31.64 2.11
C SER A 421 -14.32 32.97 1.40
N ALA A 422 -14.03 32.93 0.09
CA ALA A 422 -13.83 34.12 -0.73
C ALA A 422 -15.09 35.02 -0.77
N LEU A 423 -16.27 34.43 -0.96
CA LEU A 423 -17.54 35.19 -0.98
C LEU A 423 -17.85 35.82 0.38
N LEU A 424 -17.67 35.07 1.47
CA LEU A 424 -17.90 35.59 2.82
C LEU A 424 -16.92 36.71 3.18
N ALA A 425 -15.65 36.61 2.75
CA ALA A 425 -14.68 37.69 2.92
C ALA A 425 -15.07 38.95 2.13
N GLY A 426 -15.53 38.79 0.89
CA GLY A 426 -16.03 39.90 0.07
C GLY A 426 -17.26 40.58 0.67
N CYS A 427 -18.18 39.81 1.24
CA CYS A 427 -19.34 40.35 1.94
C CYS A 427 -18.95 41.15 3.20
N ARG A 428 -18.01 40.64 4.01
CA ARG A 428 -17.48 41.37 5.17
C ARG A 428 -16.83 42.70 4.76
N ALA A 429 -16.04 42.71 3.68
CA ALA A 429 -15.43 43.93 3.16
C ALA A 429 -16.46 44.97 2.71
N LYS A 430 -17.64 44.53 2.26
CA LYS A 430 -18.78 45.37 1.89
C LYS A 430 -19.77 45.63 3.03
N GLN A 431 -19.49 45.16 4.24
CA GLN A 431 -20.38 45.25 5.40
C GLN A 431 -21.78 44.65 5.14
N LEU A 432 -21.84 43.56 4.35
CA LEU A 432 -23.06 42.82 4.07
C LEU A 432 -23.11 41.55 4.92
N ALA A 433 -24.23 41.34 5.63
CA ALA A 433 -24.52 40.13 6.39
C ALA A 433 -24.95 38.98 5.45
N CYS A 434 -24.05 38.53 4.60
CA CYS A 434 -24.29 37.42 3.69
C CYS A 434 -24.27 36.08 4.42
N ARG A 435 -25.19 35.19 4.05
CA ARG A 435 -25.24 33.80 4.50
C ARG A 435 -25.19 32.87 3.30
N PRO A 436 -24.56 31.69 3.42
CA PRO A 436 -24.53 30.71 2.35
C PRO A 436 -25.94 30.16 2.10
N TYR A 437 -26.39 30.22 0.84
CA TYR A 437 -27.62 29.56 0.40
C TYR A 437 -27.31 28.19 -0.18
N ALA A 438 -26.37 28.12 -1.11
CA ALA A 438 -25.97 26.89 -1.77
C ALA A 438 -24.45 26.79 -1.87
N VAL A 439 -23.93 25.58 -1.67
CA VAL A 439 -22.53 25.24 -1.87
C VAL A 439 -22.49 23.98 -2.72
N ASP A 440 -21.82 24.05 -3.86
CA ASP A 440 -21.75 23.01 -4.88
C ASP A 440 -23.10 22.50 -5.37
N GLY A 441 -23.53 21.35 -4.87
CA GLY A 441 -24.76 20.65 -5.24
C GLY A 441 -25.79 20.62 -4.14
N GLN A 442 -25.59 21.37 -3.05
CA GLN A 442 -26.41 21.25 -1.84
C GLN A 442 -26.92 22.63 -1.40
N VAL A 443 -28.19 22.69 -1.01
CA VAL A 443 -28.78 23.84 -0.33
C VAL A 443 -28.45 23.73 1.17
N VAL A 444 -27.74 24.73 1.68
CA VAL A 444 -27.24 24.80 3.07
C VAL A 444 -27.96 25.89 3.88
N TRP A 445 -28.99 26.48 3.29
CA TRP A 445 -29.75 27.58 3.86
C TRP A 445 -30.51 27.17 5.13
N THR A 446 -30.41 27.98 6.17
CA THR A 446 -31.24 27.84 7.38
C THR A 446 -31.93 29.16 7.67
N GLU A 447 -33.25 29.14 7.80
CA GLU A 447 -34.00 30.34 8.16
C GLU A 447 -33.47 30.91 9.49
N PRO A 448 -33.31 32.24 9.60
CA PRO A 448 -33.01 32.85 10.88
C PRO A 448 -34.14 32.53 11.87
N LYS A 449 -33.80 32.03 13.06
CA LYS A 449 -34.80 31.88 14.13
C LYS A 449 -35.43 33.25 14.43
N PRO A 450 -36.76 33.36 14.58
CA PRO A 450 -37.40 34.61 14.99
C PRO A 450 -36.79 35.10 16.32
N GLY A 451 -36.21 36.30 16.33
CA GLY A 451 -35.65 36.94 17.53
C GLY A 451 -34.15 36.80 17.78
N ALA A 452 -33.37 36.20 16.87
CA ALA A 452 -31.90 36.23 16.97
C ALA A 452 -31.34 37.58 16.45
N PRO A 453 -30.40 38.24 17.16
CA PRO A 453 -29.77 39.47 16.66
C PRO A 453 -28.98 39.18 15.38
N SER A 454 -29.03 40.10 14.43
CA SER A 454 -28.20 40.13 13.23
C SER A 454 -26.73 40.15 13.62
N GLN A 455 -26.00 39.06 13.38
CA GLN A 455 -24.54 38.98 13.49
C GLN A 455 -23.88 39.46 12.20
#